data_AF-A0A1E7LNZ4-F1
#
_entry.id   AF-A0A1E7LNZ4-F1
#
_cell.length_a   1.000
_cell.length_b   1.000
_cell.length_c   1.000
_cell.angle_alpha   90.00
_cell.angle_beta   90.00
_cell.angle_gamma   90.00
#
_symmetry.space_group_name_H-M   'P 1'
#
loop_
_entity.id
_entity.type
_entity.pdbx_description
1 polymer ?
#
loop_
_entity_poly.entity_id
_entity_poly.type
_entity_poly.pdbx_seq_one_letter_code
_entity_poly.pdbx_strand_id
1 'polypeptide(L)'
;GSTGEERVKATRDRRAADRTITTWARQNAADLRSLAGQVTALTGLPSPAGAPLDQLRRALAADDAALLVAPLTAVRPHLPSGQRQLAARIDSLTRRTGELREDTAARRQGG
;
A
#
# COMPACT_ATOMS: atom_id res chain seq x y z
N GLY A 1 15.92 21.72 25.98
CA GLY A 1 15.31 20.38 25.95
C GLY A 1 14.71 20.19 24.58
N SER A 2 15.16 19.21 23.79
CA SER A 2 14.87 19.15 22.35
C SER A 2 14.26 17.83 21.89
N THR A 3 13.77 16.97 22.79
CA THR A 3 13.43 15.57 22.47
C THR A 3 11.97 15.20 22.70
N GLY A 4 11.09 16.19 22.87
CA GLY A 4 9.64 16.01 23.03
C GLY A 4 8.85 16.45 21.80
N GLU A 5 9.11 17.65 21.31
CA GLU A 5 8.34 18.28 20.22
C GLU A 5 8.59 17.62 18.86
N GLU A 6 9.83 17.22 18.57
CA GLU A 6 10.18 16.47 17.35
C GLU A 6 9.48 15.10 17.27
N ARG A 7 9.34 14.39 18.41
CA ARG A 7 8.65 13.08 18.45
C ARG A 7 7.16 13.21 18.21
N VAL A 8 6.54 14.28 18.70
CA VAL A 8 5.12 14.56 18.47
C VAL A 8 4.89 14.93 17.01
N LYS A 9 5.80 15.70 16.40
CA LYS A 9 5.72 16.08 14.98
C LYS A 9 5.81 14.84 14.08
N ALA A 10 6.81 13.99 14.28
CA ALA A 10 6.98 12.74 13.53
C ALA A 10 5.75 11.80 13.63
N THR A 11 5.10 11.75 14.78
CA THR A 11 3.89 10.94 14.98
C THR A 11 2.66 11.56 14.32
N ARG A 12 2.52 12.89 14.34
CA ARG A 12 1.42 13.62 13.66
C ARG A 12 1.54 13.51 12.14
N ASP A 13 2.76 13.58 11.61
CA ASP A 13 3.01 13.48 10.17
C ASP A 13 2.67 12.08 9.66
N ARG A 14 3.02 11.03 10.42
CA ARG A 14 2.61 9.65 10.11
C ARG A 14 1.10 9.49 10.04
N ARG A 15 0.35 10.09 10.97
CA ARG A 15 -1.12 10.05 10.95
C ARG A 15 -1.76 10.82 9.78
N ALA A 16 -1.16 11.93 9.36
CA ALA A 16 -1.67 12.71 8.22
C ALA A 16 -1.43 11.99 6.88
N ALA A 17 -0.24 11.42 6.70
CA ALA A 17 0.09 10.58 5.55
C ALA A 17 -0.83 9.34 5.48
N ASP A 18 -1.04 8.66 6.60
CA ASP A 18 -1.90 7.48 6.65
C ASP A 18 -3.36 7.82 6.30
N ARG A 19 -3.91 8.96 6.76
CA ARG A 19 -5.26 9.41 6.38
C ARG A 19 -5.41 9.66 4.88
N THR A 20 -4.39 10.25 4.26
CA THR A 20 -4.39 10.55 2.82
C THR A 20 -4.37 9.26 2.01
N ILE A 21 -3.54 8.29 2.42
CA ILE A 21 -3.50 6.95 1.81
C ILE A 21 -4.84 6.24 2.01
N THR A 22 -5.44 6.28 3.20
CA THR A 22 -6.75 5.66 3.44
C THR A 22 -7.82 6.26 2.54
N THR A 23 -7.85 7.59 2.39
CA THR A 23 -8.81 8.28 1.52
C THR A 23 -8.61 7.88 0.06
N TRP A 24 -7.38 7.90 -0.43
CA TRP A 24 -7.04 7.47 -1.77
C TRP A 24 -7.42 5.99 -2.01
N ALA A 25 -7.10 5.10 -1.06
CA ALA A 25 -7.42 3.68 -1.18
C ALA A 25 -8.93 3.43 -1.22
N ARG A 26 -9.72 4.19 -0.44
CA ARG A 26 -11.18 4.12 -0.49
C ARG A 26 -11.75 4.60 -1.82
N GLN A 27 -11.16 5.64 -2.42
CA GLN A 27 -11.54 6.11 -3.75
C GLN A 27 -11.15 5.12 -4.87
N ASN A 28 -10.06 4.37 -4.70
CA ASN A 28 -9.54 3.41 -5.68
C ASN A 28 -9.87 1.96 -5.27
N ALA A 29 -10.89 1.78 -4.43
CA ALA A 29 -11.21 0.53 -3.77
C ALA A 29 -11.52 -0.62 -4.75
N ALA A 30 -12.21 -0.32 -5.86
CA ALA A 30 -12.52 -1.30 -6.89
C ALA A 30 -11.25 -1.80 -7.60
N ASP A 31 -10.35 -0.89 -7.98
CA ASP A 31 -9.09 -1.23 -8.63
C ASP A 31 -8.18 -2.05 -7.70
N LEU A 32 -8.10 -1.66 -6.42
CA LEU A 32 -7.33 -2.40 -5.41
C LEU A 32 -7.86 -3.83 -5.23
N ARG A 33 -9.19 -4.00 -5.14
CA ARG A 33 -9.80 -5.32 -5.01
C ARG A 33 -9.63 -6.16 -6.28
N SER A 34 -9.74 -5.56 -7.46
CA SER A 34 -9.48 -6.25 -8.73
C SER A 34 -8.03 -6.73 -8.82
N LEU A 35 -7.07 -5.87 -8.46
CA LEU A 35 -5.64 -6.22 -8.41
C LEU A 35 -5.38 -7.36 -7.43
N ALA A 36 -5.94 -7.27 -6.22
CA ALA A 36 -5.81 -8.30 -5.21
C ALA A 36 -6.42 -9.64 -5.67
N GLY A 37 -7.59 -9.60 -6.29
CA GLY A 37 -8.22 -10.79 -6.89
C GLY A 37 -7.32 -11.46 -7.93
N GLN A 38 -6.78 -10.68 -8.87
CA GLN A 38 -5.85 -11.20 -9.89
C GLN A 38 -4.60 -11.83 -9.28
N VAL A 39 -4.01 -11.20 -8.25
CA VAL A 39 -2.87 -11.77 -7.51
C VAL A 39 -3.24 -13.08 -6.82
N THR A 40 -4.39 -13.14 -6.13
CA THR A 40 -4.82 -14.36 -5.42
C THR A 40 -5.21 -15.51 -6.34
N ALA A 41 -5.59 -15.21 -7.58
CA ALA A 41 -5.87 -16.20 -8.61
C ALA A 41 -4.60 -16.79 -9.24
N LEU A 42 -3.42 -16.21 -8.98
CA LEU A 42 -2.16 -16.77 -9.45
C LEU A 42 -1.86 -18.09 -8.74
N THR A 43 -1.81 -19.16 -9.51
CA THR A 43 -1.31 -20.46 -9.09
C THR A 43 0.19 -20.55 -9.30
N GLY A 44 0.92 -21.22 -8.40
CA GLY A 44 2.36 -21.46 -8.55
C GLY A 44 3.26 -20.33 -8.06
N LEU A 45 2.77 -19.49 -7.15
CA LEU A 45 3.62 -18.52 -6.45
C LEU A 45 4.63 -19.25 -5.54
N PRO A 46 5.86 -18.73 -5.43
CA PRO A 46 6.90 -19.37 -4.63
C PRO A 46 6.51 -19.36 -3.14
N SER A 47 6.93 -20.35 -2.36
CA SER A 47 6.57 -20.51 -0.93
C SER A 47 6.71 -19.23 -0.06
N PRO A 48 7.73 -18.36 -0.25
CA PRO A 48 7.82 -17.08 0.46
C PRO A 48 6.65 -16.11 0.24
N ALA A 49 5.87 -16.29 -0.83
CA ALA A 49 4.69 -15.48 -1.11
C ALA A 49 3.49 -15.82 -0.22
N GLY A 50 3.53 -16.92 0.56
CA GLY A 50 2.41 -17.39 1.37
C GLY A 50 1.91 -16.37 2.39
N ALA A 51 2.82 -15.78 3.18
CA ALA A 51 2.45 -14.80 4.20
C ALA A 51 1.81 -13.51 3.60
N PRO A 52 2.38 -12.87 2.56
CA PRO A 52 1.73 -11.77 1.85
C PRO A 52 0.37 -12.14 1.24
N LEU A 53 0.24 -13.35 0.67
CA LEU A 53 -1.02 -13.82 0.09
C LEU A 53 -2.12 -14.01 1.14
N ASP A 54 -1.78 -14.56 2.30
CA ASP A 54 -2.75 -14.74 3.38
C ASP A 54 -3.17 -13.40 3.97
N GLN A 55 -2.25 -12.44 4.06
CA GLN A 55 -2.59 -11.07 4.42
C GLN A 55 -3.50 -10.42 3.37
N LEU A 56 -3.24 -10.66 2.08
CA LEU A 56 -4.07 -10.17 0.98
C LEU A 56 -5.48 -10.77 1.04
N ARG A 57 -5.61 -12.07 1.30
CA ARG A 57 -6.91 -12.75 1.48
C ARG A 57 -7.68 -12.20 2.68
N ARG A 58 -7.02 -11.98 3.82
CA ARG A 58 -7.64 -11.33 4.99
C ARG A 58 -8.08 -9.91 4.69
N ALA A 59 -7.27 -9.14 3.98
CA ALA A 59 -7.60 -7.77 3.60
C ALA A 59 -8.74 -7.70 2.56
N LEU A 60 -8.87 -8.68 1.67
CA LEU A 60 -9.99 -8.81 0.75
C LEU A 60 -11.32 -9.10 1.47
N ALA A 61 -11.27 -9.85 2.57
CA ALA A 61 -12.43 -10.10 3.42
C ALA A 61 -12.78 -8.89 4.32
N ALA A 62 -11.93 -7.87 4.38
CA ALA A 62 -12.15 -6.68 5.18
C ALA A 62 -12.84 -5.56 4.35
N ASP A 63 -13.55 -4.68 5.06
CA ASP A 63 -14.25 -3.55 4.44
C ASP A 63 -13.30 -2.43 3.98
N ASP A 64 -12.14 -2.29 4.63
CA ASP A 64 -11.21 -1.21 4.34
C ASP A 64 -10.19 -1.58 3.25
N ALA A 65 -10.33 -0.95 2.08
CA ALA A 65 -9.43 -1.12 0.94
C ALA A 65 -8.00 -0.65 1.23
N ALA A 66 -7.77 0.21 2.23
CA ALA A 66 -6.42 0.63 2.63
C ALA A 66 -5.57 -0.55 3.14
N LEU A 67 -6.22 -1.60 3.66
CA LEU A 67 -5.55 -2.82 4.11
C LEU A 67 -4.96 -3.64 2.96
N LEU A 68 -5.40 -3.40 1.72
CA LEU A 68 -4.89 -4.08 0.52
C LEU A 68 -3.54 -3.52 0.05
N VAL A 69 -3.24 -2.25 0.36
CA VAL A 69 -2.05 -1.56 -0.15
C VAL A 69 -0.76 -2.26 0.30
N ALA A 70 -0.62 -2.53 1.61
CA ALA A 70 0.56 -3.18 2.17
C ALA A 70 0.83 -4.59 1.60
N PRO A 71 -0.14 -5.53 1.61
CA PRO A 71 0.09 -6.86 1.05
C PRO A 71 0.29 -6.85 -0.47
N LEU A 72 -0.32 -5.93 -1.23
CA LEU A 72 -0.04 -5.77 -2.66
C LEU A 72 1.42 -5.37 -2.92
N THR A 73 1.95 -4.40 -2.18
CA THR A 73 3.36 -4.02 -2.29
C THR A 73 4.29 -5.16 -1.85
N ALA A 74 3.91 -5.93 -0.83
CA ALA A 74 4.70 -7.06 -0.34
C ALA A 74 4.74 -8.26 -1.31
N VAL A 75 3.70 -8.46 -2.14
CA VAL A 75 3.67 -9.56 -3.12
C VAL A 75 4.54 -9.27 -4.35
N ARG A 76 4.82 -7.99 -4.63
CA ARG A 76 5.57 -7.51 -5.80
C ARG A 76 6.87 -8.28 -6.10
N PRO A 77 7.81 -8.48 -5.15
CA PRO A 77 9.04 -9.22 -5.40
C PRO A 77 8.82 -10.73 -5.64
N HIS A 78 7.64 -11.26 -5.33
CA HIS A 78 7.30 -12.67 -5.48
C HIS A 78 6.50 -12.97 -6.76
N LEU A 79 6.17 -11.94 -7.56
CA LEU A 79 5.46 -12.14 -8.81
C LEU A 79 6.35 -12.85 -9.84
N PRO A 80 5.81 -13.84 -10.58
CA PRO A 80 6.58 -14.52 -11.62
C PRO A 80 6.93 -13.56 -12.75
N SER A 81 8.09 -13.74 -13.38
CA SER A 81 8.60 -12.89 -14.47
C SER A 81 7.65 -12.78 -15.67
N GLY A 82 6.74 -13.75 -15.85
CA GLY A 82 5.69 -13.72 -16.88
C GLY A 82 4.60 -12.68 -16.63
N GLN A 83 4.40 -12.23 -15.38
CA GLN A 83 3.34 -11.30 -14.99
C GLN A 83 3.78 -9.84 -14.96
N ARG A 84 4.46 -9.38 -16.02
CA ARG A 84 5.01 -8.01 -16.10
C ARG A 84 3.94 -6.92 -15.98
N GLN A 85 2.76 -7.14 -16.56
CA GLN A 85 1.67 -6.16 -16.48
C GLN A 85 1.17 -5.98 -15.03
N LEU A 86 1.05 -7.08 -14.29
CA LEU A 86 0.62 -7.05 -12.90
C LEU A 86 1.67 -6.38 -12.01
N ALA A 87 2.95 -6.72 -12.21
CA ALA A 87 4.07 -6.08 -11.53
C ALA A 87 4.09 -4.56 -11.79
N ALA A 88 3.91 -4.12 -13.04
CA ALA A 88 3.88 -2.70 -13.39
C ALA A 88 2.71 -1.93 -12.75
N ARG A 89 1.54 -2.58 -12.60
CA ARG A 89 0.39 -2.00 -11.90
C ARG A 89 0.67 -1.84 -10.40
N ILE A 90 1.25 -2.86 -9.77
CA ILE A 90 1.65 -2.79 -8.35
C ILE A 90 2.75 -1.73 -8.13
N ASP A 91 3.68 -1.59 -9.06
CA ASP A 91 4.72 -0.55 -9.02
C ASP A 91 4.14 0.85 -9.14
N SER A 92 3.19 1.05 -10.05
CA SER A 92 2.47 2.32 -10.22
C SER A 92 1.69 2.69 -8.95
N LEU A 93 1.05 1.70 -8.32
CA LEU A 93 0.37 1.86 -7.04
C LEU A 93 1.34 2.22 -5.92
N THR A 94 2.46 1.52 -5.83
CA THR A 94 3.47 1.74 -4.77
C THR A 94 4.05 3.15 -4.91
N ARG A 95 4.40 3.55 -6.14
CA ARG A 95 4.84 4.92 -6.43
C ARG A 95 3.79 5.95 -6.04
N ARG A 96 2.52 5.77 -6.42
CA ARG A 96 1.44 6.70 -6.07
C ARG A 96 1.26 6.83 -4.56
N THR A 97 1.38 5.73 -3.81
CA THR A 97 1.30 5.79 -2.34
C THR A 97 2.51 6.50 -1.73
N GLY A 98 3.69 6.40 -2.34
CA GLY A 98 4.88 7.17 -1.98
C GLY A 98 4.69 8.67 -2.23
N GLU A 99 4.24 9.03 -3.43
CA GLU A 99 3.94 10.42 -3.83
C GLU A 99 2.90 11.05 -2.88
N LEU A 100 1.87 10.31 -2.46
CA LEU A 100 0.88 10.79 -1.48
C LEU A 100 1.50 11.06 -0.10
N ARG A 101 2.48 10.25 0.35
CA ARG A 101 3.20 10.54 1.59
C ARG A 101 4.05 11.80 1.44
N GLU A 102 4.74 11.94 0.32
CA GLU A 102 5.60 13.09 0.03
C GLU A 102 4.81 14.39 -0.10
N ASP A 103 3.68 14.41 -0.81
CA ASP A 103 2.80 15.59 -0.93
C ASP A 103 2.27 16.03 0.44
N THR A 104 1.88 15.09 1.30
CA THR A 104 1.46 15.43 2.67
C THR A 104 2.58 16.02 3.53
N ALA A 105 3.83 15.60 3.29
CA ALA A 105 5.00 16.17 3.95
C ALA A 105 5.35 17.56 3.38
N ALA A 106 5.29 17.73 2.05
CA ALA A 106 5.62 18.97 1.35
C ALA A 106 4.65 20.12 1.69
N ARG A 107 3.34 19.87 1.74
CA ARG A 107 2.32 20.87 2.11
C ARG A 107 2.51 21.47 3.51
N ARG A 108 3.28 20.81 4.38
CA ARG A 108 3.59 21.28 5.73
C ARG A 108 4.92 22.02 5.85
N GLN A 109 5.82 21.89 4.88
CA GLN A 109 7.12 22.59 4.89
C GLN A 109 7.03 24.00 4.30
N GLY A 110 6.00 24.27 3.49
CA GLY A 110 5.75 25.59 2.89
C GLY A 110 4.68 26.43 3.58
N GLY A 111 4.30 26.09 4.82
CA GLY A 111 3.25 26.77 5.59
C GLY A 111 3.79 27.41 6.86
#